data_AF-A0A9W7M8B2-F1
#
_entry.id   AF-A0A9W7M8B2-F1
#
_cell.length_a   1.000
_cell.length_b   1.000
_cell.length_c   1.000
_cell.angle_alpha   90.00
_cell.angle_beta   90.00
_cell.angle_gamma   90.00
#
_symmetry.space_group_name_H-M   'P 1'
#
loop_
_entity.id
_entity.type
_entity.pdbx_description
1 polymer ?
#
loop_
_entity_poly.entity_id
_entity_poly.type
_entity_poly.pdbx_seq_one_letter_code
_entity_poly.pdbx_strand_id
1 'polypeptide(L)'
;MSMSSQTTIWLLVATFTALLVQPGLADLVRLLPPIPLGIIPHFPGQPLPPPERAPTALECFSTLLNVPGCVGDIYESMCIGQFDSIGNNCCKAFSAISVNCWPIMFNVGPSFPTLLKEYCARSGAAPPKSK
;
A
#
# COMPACT_ATOMS: atom_id res chain seq x y z
N MET A 1 -29.40 -33.65 7.31
CA MET A 1 -28.38 -33.27 8.31
C MET A 1 -28.19 -31.77 8.23
N SER A 2 -28.77 -31.02 9.16
CA SER A 2 -28.65 -29.55 9.22
C SER A 2 -27.43 -29.22 10.07
N MET A 3 -26.31 -28.88 9.44
CA MET A 3 -25.10 -28.47 10.15
C MET A 3 -25.28 -27.00 10.55
N SER A 4 -25.11 -26.69 11.85
CA SER A 4 -25.33 -25.34 12.36
C SER A 4 -24.46 -24.33 11.58
N SER A 5 -25.01 -23.17 11.24
CA SER A 5 -24.28 -22.12 10.49
C SER A 5 -22.93 -21.79 11.14
N GLN A 6 -22.90 -21.82 12.47
CA GLN A 6 -21.68 -21.67 13.27
C GLN A 6 -20.63 -22.75 12.94
N THR A 7 -21.01 -24.03 12.85
CA THR A 7 -20.08 -25.11 12.51
C THR A 7 -19.53 -24.97 11.09
N THR A 8 -20.37 -24.53 10.15
CA THR A 8 -19.91 -24.25 8.77
C THR A 8 -18.91 -23.10 8.73
N ILE A 9 -19.14 -22.03 9.49
CA ILE A 9 -18.21 -20.89 9.58
C ILE A 9 -16.88 -21.33 10.19
N TRP A 10 -16.90 -22.09 11.30
CA TRP A 10 -15.68 -22.61 11.92
C TRP A 10 -14.88 -23.51 10.98
N LEU A 11 -15.57 -24.36 10.20
CA LEU A 11 -14.92 -25.21 9.20
C LEU A 11 -14.29 -24.39 8.08
N LEU A 12 -14.97 -23.34 7.60
CA LEU A 12 -14.44 -22.43 6.58
C LEU A 12 -13.22 -21.65 7.10
N VAL A 13 -13.24 -21.17 8.35
CA VAL A 13 -12.10 -20.47 8.96
C VAL A 13 -10.91 -21.42 9.16
N ALA A 14 -11.16 -22.65 9.61
CA ALA A 14 -10.12 -23.66 9.81
C ALA A 14 -9.47 -24.07 8.47
N THR A 15 -10.25 -24.21 7.40
CA THR A 15 -9.68 -24.50 6.07
C THR A 15 -8.92 -23.31 5.52
N PHE A 16 -9.42 -22.07 5.66
CA PHE A 16 -8.72 -20.88 5.18
C PHE A 16 -7.37 -20.67 5.89
N THR A 17 -7.34 -20.87 7.21
CA THR A 17 -6.09 -20.80 7.99
C THR A 17 -5.12 -21.92 7.61
N ALA A 18 -5.61 -23.12 7.30
CA ALA A 18 -4.77 -24.20 6.79
C ALA A 18 -4.21 -23.92 5.38
N LEU A 19 -4.96 -23.23 4.51
CA LEU A 19 -4.45 -22.76 3.22
C LEU A 19 -3.36 -21.70 3.39
N LEU A 20 -3.53 -20.78 4.35
CA LEU A 20 -2.53 -19.76 4.68
C LEU A 20 -1.27 -20.36 5.35
N VAL A 21 -1.40 -21.53 5.98
CA VAL A 21 -0.30 -22.27 6.65
C VAL A 21 0.33 -23.36 5.78
N GLN A 22 -0.01 -23.46 4.48
CA GLN A 22 0.81 -24.30 3.61
C GLN A 22 2.21 -23.68 3.45
N PRO A 23 3.30 -24.46 3.60
CA PRO A 23 4.69 -24.00 3.47
C PRO A 23 5.08 -23.72 2.01
N GLY A 24 4.12 -23.34 1.17
CA GLY A 24 4.25 -23.21 -0.28
C GLY A 24 5.15 -22.07 -0.74
N LEU A 25 5.61 -21.19 0.15
CA LEU A 25 6.63 -20.19 -0.21
C LEU A 25 8.05 -20.77 -0.13
N ALA A 26 8.28 -21.76 0.75
CA ALA A 26 9.60 -22.35 0.93
C ALA A 26 9.98 -23.29 -0.23
N ASP A 27 9.01 -24.01 -0.79
CA ASP A 27 9.22 -24.88 -1.96
C ASP A 27 9.26 -24.09 -3.27
N LEU A 28 8.46 -23.01 -3.39
CA LEU A 28 8.51 -22.10 -4.54
C LEU A 28 9.88 -21.41 -4.68
N VAL A 29 10.54 -21.09 -3.56
CA VAL A 29 11.91 -20.55 -3.53
C VAL A 29 12.95 -21.52 -4.09
N ARG A 30 12.71 -22.84 -4.02
CA ARG A 30 13.64 -23.85 -4.54
C ARG A 30 13.40 -24.21 -6.01
N LEU A 31 12.18 -23.98 -6.51
CA LEU A 31 11.80 -24.17 -7.92
C LEU A 31 12.04 -22.91 -8.78
N LEU A 32 12.11 -21.74 -8.15
CA LEU A 32 12.50 -20.51 -8.82
C LEU A 32 14.02 -20.52 -9.01
N PRO A 33 14.55 -20.40 -10.25
CA PRO A 33 15.98 -20.14 -10.43
C PRO A 33 16.35 -18.92 -9.58
N PRO A 34 17.59 -18.83 -9.04
CA PRO A 34 18.01 -17.64 -8.31
C PRO A 34 17.72 -16.44 -9.20
N ILE A 35 16.70 -15.65 -8.85
CA ILE A 35 16.38 -14.45 -9.60
C ILE A 35 17.63 -13.59 -9.47
N PRO A 36 18.37 -13.31 -10.56
CA PRO A 36 19.40 -12.30 -10.48
C PRO A 36 18.66 -11.03 -10.06
N LEU A 37 18.98 -10.50 -8.87
CA LEU A 37 18.42 -9.27 -8.29
C LEU A 37 18.75 -8.01 -9.12
N GLY A 38 18.88 -8.14 -10.44
CA GLY A 38 19.27 -7.11 -11.40
C GLY A 38 18.19 -6.76 -12.43
N ILE A 39 16.94 -7.25 -12.30
CA ILE A 39 15.85 -6.90 -13.21
C ILE A 39 14.65 -6.37 -12.41
N ILE A 40 14.84 -5.20 -11.79
CA ILE A 40 13.73 -4.25 -11.64
C ILE A 40 13.47 -3.73 -13.06
N PRO A 41 12.21 -3.65 -13.56
CA PRO A 41 11.93 -3.06 -14.87
C PRO A 41 12.54 -1.65 -14.91
N HIS A 42 13.67 -1.56 -15.60
CA HIS A 42 14.53 -0.39 -15.65
C HIS A 42 13.88 0.57 -16.64
N PHE A 43 13.33 1.68 -16.15
CA PHE A 43 13.01 2.81 -17.02
C PHE A 43 14.33 3.27 -17.68
N PRO A 44 14.44 3.24 -19.03
CA PRO A 44 15.67 3.64 -19.68
C PRO A 44 15.92 5.13 -19.41
N GLY A 45 16.96 5.42 -18.62
CA GLY A 45 17.44 6.79 -18.38
C GLY A 45 17.49 7.27 -16.92
N GLN A 46 17.15 6.45 -15.92
CA GLN A 46 17.21 6.87 -14.51
C GLN A 46 18.45 6.29 -13.80
N PRO A 47 19.42 7.13 -13.36
CA PRO A 47 20.50 6.68 -12.51
C PRO A 47 19.93 6.06 -11.24
N LEU A 48 20.22 4.77 -11.01
CA LEU A 48 19.93 4.13 -9.74
C LEU A 48 20.73 4.88 -8.66
N PRO A 49 20.10 5.44 -7.62
CA PRO A 49 20.84 5.96 -6.48
C PRO A 49 21.67 4.79 -5.90
N PRO A 50 22.92 5.03 -5.48
CA PRO A 50 23.72 4.02 -4.80
C PRO A 50 22.89 3.36 -3.68
N PRO A 51 22.99 2.04 -3.47
CA PRO A 51 22.17 1.30 -2.49
C PRO A 51 22.27 1.85 -1.06
N GLU A 52 23.26 2.68 -0.78
CA GLU A 52 23.46 3.38 0.49
C GLU A 52 22.59 4.65 0.66
N ARG A 53 21.79 5.06 -0.35
CA ARG A 53 21.00 6.32 -0.34
C ARG A 53 19.57 6.21 -0.85
N ALA A 54 19.10 5.02 -1.23
CA ALA A 54 17.70 4.83 -1.59
C ALA A 54 16.86 4.73 -0.30
N PRO A 55 15.79 5.55 -0.14
CA PRO A 55 14.93 5.43 1.03
C PRO A 55 14.24 4.06 1.03
N THR A 56 14.14 3.45 2.20
CA THR A 56 13.37 2.21 2.35
C THR A 56 11.88 2.48 2.23
N ALA A 57 11.07 1.44 1.94
CA ALA A 57 9.61 1.57 1.96
C ALA A 57 9.13 2.14 3.30
N LEU A 58 9.67 1.66 4.42
CA LEU A 58 9.31 2.16 5.75
C LEU A 58 9.57 3.67 5.91
N GLU A 59 10.72 4.15 5.44
CA GLU A 59 11.05 5.58 5.46
C GLU A 59 10.09 6.40 4.59
N CYS A 60 9.69 5.86 3.44
CA CYS A 60 8.73 6.50 2.55
C CYS A 60 7.31 6.58 3.11
N PHE A 61 6.89 5.56 3.88
CA PHE A 61 5.61 5.57 4.59
C PHE A 61 5.70 6.29 5.94
N SER A 62 6.88 6.65 6.43
CA SER A 62 7.08 7.18 7.79
C SER A 62 6.24 8.43 8.08
N THR A 63 6.14 9.36 7.12
CA THR A 63 5.31 10.58 7.27
C THR A 63 3.83 10.24 7.41
N LEU A 64 3.34 9.23 6.69
CA LEU A 64 1.96 8.75 6.76
C LEU A 64 1.70 7.96 8.04
N LEU A 65 2.65 7.12 8.46
CA LEU A 65 2.55 6.31 9.69
C LEU A 65 2.49 7.18 10.95
N ASN A 66 3.07 8.39 10.91
CA ASN A 66 2.95 9.37 11.98
C ASN A 66 1.54 9.95 12.12
N VAL A 67 0.64 9.70 11.15
CA VAL A 67 -0.78 10.03 11.20
C VAL A 67 -1.59 8.73 11.32
N PRO A 68 -2.17 8.43 12.49
CA PRO A 68 -2.96 7.21 12.69
C PRO A 68 -4.06 7.08 11.63
N GLY A 69 -4.20 5.89 11.04
CA GLY A 69 -5.21 5.61 10.02
C GLY A 69 -4.85 6.03 8.59
N CYS A 70 -3.96 7.02 8.41
CA CYS A 70 -3.72 7.65 7.11
C CYS A 70 -3.26 6.67 6.01
N VAL A 71 -2.37 5.73 6.33
CA VAL A 71 -1.96 4.69 5.38
C VAL A 71 -3.16 3.83 4.96
N GLY A 72 -3.99 3.42 5.92
CA GLY A 72 -5.21 2.65 5.67
C GLY A 72 -6.20 3.42 4.80
N ASP A 73 -6.48 4.68 5.13
CA ASP A 73 -7.41 5.54 4.39
C ASP A 73 -6.96 5.74 2.94
N ILE A 74 -5.64 5.90 2.72
CA ILE A 74 -5.06 6.00 1.38
C ILE A 74 -5.24 4.70 0.59
N TYR A 75 -4.92 3.55 1.19
CA TYR A 75 -5.09 2.26 0.51
C TYR A 75 -6.55 1.92 0.25
N GLU A 76 -7.44 2.21 1.20
CA GLU A 76 -8.88 2.07 1.03
C GLU A 76 -9.37 2.96 -0.12
N SER A 77 -8.93 4.23 -0.14
CA SER A 77 -9.25 5.16 -1.22
C SER A 77 -8.73 4.68 -2.58
N MET A 78 -7.56 4.04 -2.61
CA MET A 78 -7.00 3.44 -3.82
C MET A 78 -7.84 2.27 -4.32
N CYS A 79 -8.35 1.43 -3.42
CA CYS A 79 -9.17 0.27 -3.76
C CYS A 79 -10.62 0.64 -4.14
N ILE A 80 -11.22 1.61 -3.44
CA ILE A 80 -12.62 2.04 -3.63
C ILE A 80 -12.73 3.14 -4.70
N GLY A 81 -11.68 3.94 -4.89
CA GLY A 81 -11.67 5.11 -5.78
C GLY A 81 -12.36 6.35 -5.20
N GLN A 82 -12.59 6.40 -3.89
CA GLN A 82 -13.20 7.52 -3.18
C GLN A 82 -12.25 8.04 -2.11
N PHE A 83 -12.25 9.33 -1.84
CA PHE A 83 -11.30 9.96 -0.91
C PHE A 83 -11.97 10.48 0.38
N ASP A 84 -13.22 10.09 0.65
CA ASP A 84 -14.03 10.65 1.73
C ASP A 84 -13.47 10.35 3.14
N SER A 85 -12.67 9.30 3.29
CA SER A 85 -11.99 8.95 4.55
C SER A 85 -10.71 9.75 4.80
N ILE A 86 -10.17 10.45 3.80
CA ILE A 86 -8.88 11.13 3.93
C ILE A 86 -9.03 12.49 4.62
N GLY A 87 -8.61 12.53 5.88
CA GLY A 87 -8.57 13.77 6.66
C GLY A 87 -7.47 14.74 6.24
N ASN A 88 -7.63 16.02 6.63
CA ASN A 88 -6.68 17.09 6.31
C ASN A 88 -5.25 16.84 6.83
N ASN A 89 -5.14 16.19 8.00
CA ASN A 89 -3.84 15.79 8.56
C ASN A 89 -3.14 14.73 7.69
N CYS A 90 -3.91 13.79 7.13
CA CYS A 90 -3.39 12.78 6.22
C CYS A 90 -2.94 13.42 4.90
N CYS A 91 -3.74 14.36 4.36
CA CYS A 91 -3.35 15.15 3.19
C CYS A 91 -2.05 15.95 3.39
N LYS A 92 -1.85 16.52 4.59
CA LYS A 92 -0.60 17.22 4.94
C LYS A 92 0.59 16.26 4.98
N ALA A 93 0.43 15.08 5.58
CA ALA A 93 1.46 14.05 5.63
C ALA A 93 1.81 13.51 4.24
N PHE A 94 0.79 13.28 3.40
CA PHE A 94 0.94 12.85 2.03
C PHE A 94 1.71 13.87 1.19
N SER A 95 1.42 15.16 1.37
CA SER A 95 2.12 16.25 0.68
C SER A 95 3.59 16.39 1.10
N ALA A 96 3.97 15.84 2.26
CA ALA A 96 5.34 15.83 2.78
C ALA A 96 6.16 14.61 2.31
N ILE A 97 5.56 13.67 1.56
CA ILE A 97 6.27 12.53 0.98
C ILE A 97 7.29 13.04 -0.04
N SER A 98 8.53 12.56 0.07
CA SER A 98 9.61 12.92 -0.83
C SER A 98 9.42 12.32 -2.23
N VAL A 99 9.90 13.03 -3.26
CA VAL A 99 9.71 12.62 -4.67
C VAL A 99 10.35 11.27 -5.01
N ASN A 100 11.41 10.90 -4.31
CA ASN A 100 12.09 9.61 -4.45
C ASN A 100 11.29 8.42 -3.88
N CYS A 101 10.22 8.67 -3.12
CA CYS A 101 9.38 7.65 -2.51
C CYS A 101 8.21 7.19 -3.38
N TRP A 102 7.75 8.02 -4.32
CA TRP A 102 6.68 7.66 -5.26
C TRP A 102 6.90 6.33 -6.00
N PRO A 103 8.07 6.05 -6.60
CA PRO A 103 8.28 4.78 -7.29
C PRO A 103 8.27 3.56 -6.36
N ILE A 104 8.50 3.75 -5.05
CA ILE A 104 8.50 2.68 -4.06
C ILE A 104 7.08 2.41 -3.55
N MET A 105 6.29 3.47 -3.33
CA MET A 105 4.95 3.38 -2.77
C MET A 105 3.89 3.05 -3.83
N PHE A 106 4.03 3.60 -5.05
CA PHE A 106 3.03 3.53 -6.11
C PHE A 106 3.61 2.93 -7.39
N ASN A 107 4.11 1.70 -7.28
CA ASN A 107 4.58 0.91 -8.43
C ASN A 107 3.43 0.51 -9.40
N VAL A 108 2.17 0.73 -8.97
CA VAL A 108 0.96 0.37 -9.73
C VAL A 108 0.45 1.46 -10.68
N GLY A 109 1.07 2.65 -10.71
CA GLY A 109 0.80 3.66 -11.74
C GLY A 109 0.79 5.11 -11.24
N PRO A 110 0.99 6.10 -12.13
CA PRO A 110 1.20 7.51 -11.78
C PRO A 110 -0.09 8.29 -11.43
N SER A 111 -1.26 7.68 -11.62
CA SER A 111 -2.55 8.38 -11.54
C SER A 111 -2.98 8.66 -10.09
N PHE A 112 -2.86 7.66 -9.21
CA PHE A 112 -3.34 7.80 -7.83
C PHE A 112 -2.66 8.93 -7.05
N PRO A 113 -1.32 9.10 -7.10
CA PRO A 113 -0.65 10.25 -6.48
C PRO A 113 -1.20 11.61 -6.91
N THR A 114 -1.49 11.74 -8.20
CA THR A 114 -1.98 12.98 -8.81
C THR A 114 -3.40 13.29 -8.35
N LEU A 115 -4.29 12.28 -8.40
CA LEU A 115 -5.68 12.42 -7.96
C LEU A 115 -5.79 12.76 -6.48
N LEU A 116 -4.98 12.10 -5.64
CA LEU A 116 -4.97 12.37 -4.21
C LEU A 116 -4.43 13.77 -3.91
N LYS A 117 -3.43 14.24 -4.66
CA LYS A 117 -2.91 15.61 -4.53
C LYS A 117 -3.97 16.66 -4.90
N GLU A 118 -4.75 16.43 -5.95
CA GLU A 118 -5.86 17.30 -6.34
C GLU A 118 -6.97 17.31 -5.29
N TYR A 119 -7.34 16.14 -4.75
CA TYR A 119 -8.28 16.03 -3.65
C TYR A 119 -7.82 16.84 -2.44
N CYS A 120 -6.56 16.66 -2.03
CA CYS A 120 -5.98 17.35 -0.88
C CYS A 120 -5.88 18.88 -1.06
N ALA A 121 -5.64 19.35 -2.28
CA ALA A 121 -5.68 20.77 -2.60
C ALA A 121 -7.10 21.35 -2.47
N ARG A 122 -8.12 20.59 -2.85
CA ARG A 122 -9.54 21.00 -2.74
C ARG A 122 -10.06 20.90 -1.31
N SER A 123 -9.72 19.85 -0.58
CA SER A 123 -10.19 19.63 0.79
C SER A 123 -9.60 20.65 1.78
N GLY A 124 -8.38 21.13 1.54
CA GLY A 124 -7.79 22.25 2.29
C GLY A 124 -8.45 23.61 1.98
N ALA A 125 -9.16 23.74 0.86
CA ALA A 125 -9.90 24.94 0.47
C ALA A 125 -11.38 24.92 0.89
N ALA A 126 -11.91 23.75 1.26
CA ALA A 126 -13.28 23.60 1.76
C ALA A 126 -13.29 23.63 3.29
N PRO A 127 -14.29 24.27 3.93
CA PRO A 127 -14.42 24.24 5.39
C PRO A 127 -14.56 22.79 5.87
N PRO A 128 -14.02 22.45 7.06
CA PRO A 128 -14.01 21.08 7.56
C PRO A 128 -15.44 20.56 7.65
N LYS A 129 -15.74 19.47 6.94
CA LYS A 129 -16.99 18.73 7.18
C LYS A 129 -16.84 17.99 8.50
N SER A 130 -17.31 18.62 9.57
CA SER A 130 -17.57 17.98 10.85
C SER A 130 -18.57 16.85 10.64
N LYS A 131 -18.24 15.65 11.12
CA LYS A 131 -19.25 14.64 11.48
C LYS A 131 -18.96 14.16 12.88
#